data_AF-A0A351CDY3-F1
#
_entry.id   AF-A0A351CDY3-F1
#
_cell.length_a   1.000
_cell.length_b   1.000
_cell.length_c   1.000
_cell.angle_alpha   90.00
_cell.angle_beta   90.00
_cell.angle_gamma   90.00
#
_symmetry.space_group_name_H-M   'P 1'
#
loop_
_entity.id
_entity.type
_entity.pdbx_description
1 polymer ?
#
loop_
_entity_poly.entity_id
_entity_poly.type
_entity_poly.pdbx_seq_one_letter_code
_entity_poly.pdbx_strand_id
1 'polypeptide(L)'
;MFGDRRFARYVCYFVTMTMFLMSMPVQMVQAAMVRTETVLTLSTAKNVRENLNQFLKREDVKAIMMAQGISHIEAKDRVDSLSDAEIMKIADKMDQLPAGGSTFGVIMGAAVVIFIVLLITDILGYTDIFTFVNKHPSSK
;
A
#
# COMPACT_ATOMS: atom_id res chain seq x y z
N MET A 1 21.32 -4.26 -56.54
CA MET A 1 20.85 -4.67 -55.20
C MET A 1 22.03 -4.62 -54.20
N PHE A 2 22.57 -3.43 -53.89
CA PHE A 2 23.74 -3.24 -52.99
C PHE A 2 23.56 -2.06 -52.00
N GLY A 3 22.35 -1.47 -51.93
CA GLY A 3 22.04 -0.33 -51.06
C GLY A 3 21.75 -0.69 -49.61
N ASP A 4 21.19 -1.88 -49.35
CA ASP A 4 20.65 -2.24 -48.02
C ASP A 4 21.69 -2.43 -46.92
N ARG A 5 22.88 -2.98 -47.24
CA ARG A 5 23.85 -3.35 -46.20
C ARG A 5 24.51 -2.15 -45.54
N ARG A 6 24.67 -1.04 -46.27
CA ARG A 6 25.20 0.21 -45.71
C ARG A 6 24.13 0.93 -44.90
N PHE A 7 22.90 0.95 -45.40
CA PHE A 7 21.75 1.55 -44.71
C PHE A 7 21.44 0.84 -43.38
N ALA A 8 21.41 -0.49 -43.37
CA ALA A 8 21.23 -1.28 -42.15
C ALA A 8 22.32 -1.01 -41.10
N ARG A 9 23.56 -0.77 -41.53
CA ARG A 9 24.66 -0.44 -40.62
C ARG A 9 24.48 0.94 -39.98
N TYR A 10 24.00 1.94 -40.73
CA TYR A 10 23.65 3.26 -40.18
C TYR A 10 22.45 3.19 -39.22
N VAL A 11 21.43 2.40 -39.55
CA VAL A 11 20.27 2.18 -38.67
C VAL A 11 20.69 1.47 -37.38
N CYS A 12 21.55 0.46 -37.44
CA CYS A 12 22.10 -0.17 -36.24
C CYS A 12 22.89 0.82 -35.37
N TYR A 13 23.78 1.62 -35.95
CA TYR A 13 24.51 2.64 -35.19
C TYR A 13 23.57 3.67 -34.55
N PHE A 14 22.53 4.10 -35.27
CA PHE A 14 21.54 5.02 -34.75
C PHE A 14 20.76 4.43 -33.56
N VAL A 15 20.32 3.17 -33.66
CA VAL A 15 19.58 2.47 -32.59
C VAL A 15 20.46 2.23 -31.36
N THR A 16 21.72 1.84 -31.54
CA THR A 16 22.63 1.67 -30.39
C THR A 16 22.93 3.00 -29.69
N MET A 17 23.08 4.09 -30.45
CA MET A 17 23.29 5.43 -29.92
C MET A 17 22.09 5.93 -29.08
N THR A 18 20.86 5.75 -29.58
CA THR A 18 19.65 6.17 -28.86
C THR A 18 19.41 5.33 -27.60
N MET A 19 19.67 4.03 -27.67
CA MET A 19 19.54 3.13 -26.53
C MET A 19 20.57 3.46 -25.42
N PHE A 20 21.78 3.89 -25.79
CA PHE A 20 22.80 4.32 -24.84
C PHE A 20 22.46 5.66 -24.17
N LEU A 21 21.89 6.62 -24.92
CA LEU A 21 21.42 7.91 -24.40
C LEU A 21 20.27 7.75 -23.38
N MET A 22 19.39 6.76 -23.57
CA MET A 22 18.31 6.44 -22.64
C MET A 22 18.77 5.67 -21.39
N SER A 23 19.95 5.03 -21.46
CA SER A 23 20.50 4.22 -20.35
C SER A 23 21.32 5.05 -19.35
N MET A 24 21.51 6.34 -19.58
CA MET A 24 22.04 7.25 -18.57
C MET A 24 20.94 7.48 -17.53
N PRO A 25 21.10 7.02 -16.27
CA PRO A 25 20.14 7.36 -15.23
C PRO A 25 20.22 8.87 -15.02
N VAL A 26 19.27 9.61 -15.57
CA VAL A 26 18.98 10.98 -15.15
C VAL A 26 18.43 10.89 -13.73
N GLN A 27 19.34 10.73 -12.77
CA GLN A 27 19.03 10.92 -11.37
C GLN A 27 18.72 12.40 -11.20
N MET A 28 17.44 12.75 -11.35
CA MET A 28 16.90 14.03 -10.89
C MET A 28 16.93 14.00 -9.37
N VAL A 29 18.11 14.25 -8.79
CA VAL A 29 18.30 14.44 -7.36
C VAL A 29 18.81 15.85 -7.14
N GLN A 30 17.97 16.61 -6.43
CA GLN A 30 18.26 17.85 -5.70
C GLN A 30 18.44 19.14 -6.51
N ALA A 31 17.34 19.90 -6.60
CA ALA A 31 17.40 21.35 -6.58
C ALA A 31 16.34 21.86 -5.58
N ALA A 32 16.80 22.67 -4.63
CA ALA A 32 16.07 23.24 -3.52
C ALA A 32 14.83 24.05 -3.94
N MET A 33 13.67 23.72 -3.34
CA MET A 33 12.65 24.72 -3.03
C MET A 33 12.46 24.77 -1.51
N VAL A 34 13.42 25.42 -0.85
CA VAL A 34 13.27 25.90 0.53
C VAL A 34 12.27 27.07 0.48
N ARG A 35 10.98 26.72 0.58
CA ARG A 35 9.80 27.57 0.91
C ARG A 35 8.47 26.81 0.85
N THR A 36 8.45 25.55 0.41
CA THR A 36 7.22 24.72 0.36
C THR A 36 7.23 23.55 1.36
N GLU A 37 8.38 23.21 1.93
CA GLU A 37 8.48 22.15 2.94
C GLU A 37 7.74 22.48 4.24
N THR A 38 7.76 23.72 4.73
CA THR A 38 6.97 24.13 5.92
C THR A 38 5.47 24.10 5.68
N VAL A 39 5.01 24.49 4.48
CA VAL A 39 3.57 24.46 4.13
C VAL A 39 3.10 23.04 3.88
N LEU A 40 3.91 22.21 3.23
CA LEU A 40 3.63 20.78 3.07
C LEU A 40 3.66 20.06 4.41
N THR A 41 4.63 20.28 5.31
CA THR A 41 4.67 19.65 6.63
C THR A 41 3.50 20.09 7.52
N LEU A 42 3.11 21.37 7.48
CA LEU A 42 1.91 21.86 8.18
C LEU A 42 0.63 21.21 7.62
N SER A 43 0.54 21.07 6.30
CA SER A 43 -0.60 20.41 5.64
C SER A 43 -0.62 18.92 5.95
N THR A 44 0.52 18.25 5.94
CA THR A 44 0.67 16.84 6.29
C THR A 44 0.34 16.60 7.76
N ALA A 45 0.86 17.42 8.69
CA ALA A 45 0.53 17.33 10.10
C ALA A 45 -0.97 17.50 10.36
N LYS A 46 -1.64 18.43 9.67
CA LYS A 46 -3.11 18.57 9.74
C LYS A 46 -3.85 17.34 9.20
N ASN A 47 -3.44 16.81 8.05
CA ASN A 47 -4.05 15.60 7.49
C ASN A 47 -3.87 14.38 8.41
N VAL A 48 -2.68 14.26 9.01
CA VAL A 48 -2.38 13.20 9.99
C VAL A 48 -3.23 13.38 11.25
N ARG A 49 -3.36 14.59 11.80
CA ARG A 49 -4.27 14.88 12.93
C ARG A 49 -5.71 14.47 12.62
N GLU A 50 -6.19 14.77 11.42
CA GLU A 50 -7.55 14.39 10.99
C GLU A 50 -7.71 12.86 10.90
N ASN A 51 -6.72 12.17 10.33
CA ASN A 51 -6.71 10.71 10.26
C ASN A 51 -6.71 10.06 11.65
N LEU A 52 -5.89 10.56 12.58
CA LEU A 52 -5.88 10.12 13.98
C LEU A 52 -7.24 10.36 14.64
N ASN A 53 -7.85 11.53 14.45
CA ASN A 53 -9.19 11.81 14.96
C ASN A 53 -10.25 10.87 14.36
N GLN A 54 -10.14 10.51 13.08
CA GLN A 54 -11.03 9.53 12.45
C GLN A 54 -10.82 8.12 13.03
N PHE A 55 -9.57 7.73 13.29
CA PHE A 55 -9.26 6.46 13.93
C PHE A 55 -9.81 6.38 15.36
N LEU A 56 -9.63 7.44 16.16
CA LEU A 56 -10.19 7.54 17.51
C LEU A 56 -11.72 7.51 17.54
N LYS A 57 -12.39 7.89 16.45
CA LYS A 57 -13.86 7.84 16.34
C LYS A 57 -14.41 6.43 16.13
N ARG A 58 -13.59 5.47 15.68
CA ARG A 58 -14.02 4.09 15.41
C ARG A 58 -14.50 3.42 16.69
N GLU A 59 -15.59 2.66 16.61
CA GLU A 59 -16.26 2.06 17.78
C GLU A 59 -15.40 1.04 18.51
N ASP A 60 -14.60 0.27 17.76
CA ASP A 60 -13.63 -0.68 18.30
C ASP A 60 -12.53 0.02 19.12
N VAL A 61 -11.99 1.13 18.60
CA VAL A 61 -10.98 1.94 19.30
C VAL A 61 -11.56 2.58 20.57
N LYS A 62 -12.79 3.10 20.51
CA LYS A 62 -13.49 3.64 21.68
C LYS A 62 -13.71 2.59 22.76
N ALA A 63 -14.15 1.38 22.39
CA ALA A 63 -14.36 0.29 23.34
C ALA A 63 -13.06 -0.08 24.07
N ILE A 64 -11.95 -0.17 23.33
CA ILE A 64 -10.63 -0.45 23.89
C ILE A 64 -10.15 0.68 24.81
N MET A 65 -10.30 1.94 24.39
CA MET A 65 -9.90 3.10 25.21
C MET A 65 -10.72 3.21 26.49
N MET A 66 -12.04 3.01 26.42
CA MET A 66 -12.92 2.98 27.60
C MET A 66 -12.56 1.84 28.54
N ALA A 67 -12.19 0.66 28.01
CA ALA A 67 -11.70 -0.46 28.82
C ALA A 67 -10.37 -0.13 29.55
N GLN A 68 -9.57 0.79 28.99
CA GLN A 68 -8.36 1.32 29.63
C GLN A 68 -8.62 2.56 30.52
N GLY A 69 -9.88 2.96 30.71
CA GLY A 69 -10.26 4.12 31.52
C GLY A 69 -10.04 5.48 30.84
N ILE A 70 -9.79 5.51 29.53
CA ILE A 70 -9.57 6.73 28.75
C ILE A 70 -10.86 7.11 28.04
N SER A 71 -11.36 8.32 28.28
CA SER A 71 -12.54 8.82 27.58
C SER A 71 -12.19 9.30 26.16
N HIS A 72 -13.16 9.23 25.23
CA HIS A 72 -12.94 9.68 23.85
C HIS A 72 -12.59 11.18 23.77
N ILE A 73 -13.20 11.99 24.64
CA ILE A 73 -12.95 13.43 24.73
C ILE A 73 -11.52 13.69 25.18
N GLU A 74 -11.08 13.00 26.25
CA GLU A 74 -9.71 13.12 26.75
C GLU A 74 -8.67 12.65 25.72
N ALA A 75 -8.94 11.59 24.98
CA ALA A 75 -8.06 11.12 23.92
C ALA A 75 -7.92 12.18 22.80
N LYS A 76 -9.02 12.83 22.43
CA LYS A 76 -9.03 13.91 21.44
C LYS A 76 -8.26 15.13 21.94
N ASP A 77 -8.49 15.58 23.16
CA ASP A 77 -7.80 16.72 23.76
C ASP A 77 -6.29 16.49 23.83
N ARG A 78 -5.87 15.26 24.14
CA ARG A 78 -4.45 14.87 24.10
C ARG A 78 -3.88 15.01 22.69
N VAL A 79 -4.55 14.50 21.65
CA VAL A 79 -4.09 14.64 20.25
C VAL A 79 -4.02 16.11 19.82
N ASP A 80 -5.00 16.92 20.23
CA ASP A 80 -5.04 18.33 19.89
C ASP A 80 -3.92 19.12 20.60
N SER A 81 -3.51 18.71 21.81
CA SER A 81 -2.40 19.31 22.56
C SER A 81 -0.99 18.95 22.06
N LEU A 82 -0.84 17.92 21.24
CA LEU A 82 0.46 17.52 20.70
C LEU A 82 0.99 18.54 19.69
N SER A 83 2.31 18.70 19.64
CA SER A 83 2.96 19.48 18.59
C SER A 83 2.96 18.73 17.25
N ASP A 84 3.08 19.48 16.15
CA ASP A 84 3.08 18.90 14.80
C ASP A 84 4.20 17.86 14.61
N ALA A 85 5.36 18.07 15.26
CA ALA A 85 6.49 17.14 15.21
C ALA A 85 6.22 15.83 15.97
N GLU A 86 5.44 15.87 17.05
CA GLU A 86 5.09 14.67 17.83
C GLU A 86 4.04 13.83 17.12
N ILE A 87 3.05 14.48 16.50
CA ILE A 87 2.03 13.80 15.69
C ILE A 87 2.64 13.09 14.49
N MET A 88 3.63 13.70 13.84
CA MET A 88 4.37 13.02 12.77
C MET A 88 5.10 11.76 13.25
N LYS A 89 5.72 11.80 14.45
CA LYS A 89 6.36 10.61 15.02
C LYS A 89 5.37 9.50 15.38
N ILE A 90 4.17 9.87 15.83
CA ILE A 90 3.11 8.89 16.12
C ILE A 90 2.62 8.25 14.81
N ALA A 91 2.40 9.06 13.77
CA ALA A 91 1.99 8.58 12.46
C ALA A 91 3.02 7.62 11.85
N ASP A 92 4.30 7.95 11.94
CA ASP A 92 5.38 7.10 11.44
C ASP A 92 5.39 5.73 12.15
N LYS A 93 5.07 5.69 13.46
CA LYS A 93 4.90 4.43 14.20
C LYS A 93 3.60 3.70 13.86
N MET A 94 2.52 4.43 13.55
CA MET A 94 1.25 3.83 13.14
C MET A 94 1.31 3.24 11.73
N ASP A 95 2.03 3.87 10.80
CA ASP A 95 2.33 3.31 9.48
C ASP A 95 3.19 2.05 9.58
N GLN A 96 4.08 1.99 10.58
CA GLN A 96 4.88 0.79 10.86
C GLN A 96 4.07 -0.36 11.48
N LEU A 97 2.88 -0.10 12.01
CA LEU A 97 1.96 -1.14 12.44
C LEU A 97 1.10 -1.48 11.22
N PRO A 98 1.33 -2.63 10.54
CA PRO A 98 0.60 -2.96 9.32
C PRO A 98 -0.88 -3.15 9.65
N ALA A 99 -1.64 -2.06 9.59
CA ALA A 99 -3.08 -2.01 9.79
C ALA A 99 -3.76 -2.62 8.57
N GLY A 100 -3.66 -3.95 8.39
CA GLY A 100 -4.36 -4.73 7.36
C GLY A 100 -4.16 -4.30 5.90
N GLY A 101 -3.29 -3.32 5.62
CA GLY A 101 -3.23 -2.59 4.37
C GLY A 101 -1.86 -2.56 3.72
N SER A 102 -0.86 -3.27 4.27
CA SER A 102 0.36 -3.50 3.51
C SER A 102 0.00 -4.26 2.23
N THR A 103 0.58 -3.90 1.08
CA THR A 103 0.31 -4.57 -0.20
C THR A 103 0.44 -6.09 -0.07
N PHE A 104 1.39 -6.55 0.73
CA PHE A 104 1.57 -7.96 1.07
C PHE A 104 0.39 -8.54 1.88
N GLY A 105 -0.10 -7.82 2.89
CA GLY A 105 -1.27 -8.23 3.68
C GLY A 105 -2.56 -8.28 2.87
N VAL A 106 -2.75 -7.34 1.93
CA VAL A 106 -3.90 -7.34 1.01
C VAL A 106 -3.85 -8.54 0.07
N ILE A 107 -2.67 -8.83 -0.51
CA ILE A 107 -2.49 -9.99 -1.40
C ILE A 107 -2.73 -11.30 -0.65
N MET A 108 -2.16 -11.45 0.55
CA MET A 108 -2.35 -12.66 1.36
C MET A 108 -3.79 -12.80 1.85
N GLY A 109 -4.42 -11.71 2.28
CA GLY A 109 -5.83 -11.71 2.69
C GLY A 109 -6.75 -12.11 1.53
N ALA A 110 -6.55 -11.54 0.34
CA ALA A 110 -7.30 -11.92 -0.85
C ALA A 110 -7.08 -13.38 -1.24
N ALA A 111 -5.84 -13.88 -1.18
CA ALA A 111 -5.52 -15.28 -1.46
C ALA A 111 -6.24 -16.24 -0.50
N VAL A 112 -6.27 -15.93 0.80
CA VAL A 112 -6.98 -16.74 1.80
C VAL A 112 -8.49 -16.75 1.56
N VAL A 113 -9.08 -15.59 1.24
CA VAL A 113 -10.53 -15.51 0.93
C VAL A 113 -10.87 -16.33 -0.32
N ILE A 114 -10.10 -16.19 -1.39
CA ILE A 114 -10.28 -16.97 -2.62
C ILE A 114 -10.14 -18.47 -2.33
N PHE A 115 -9.13 -18.85 -1.54
CA PHE A 115 -8.92 -20.24 -1.13
C PHE A 115 -10.14 -20.80 -0.37
N ILE A 116 -10.70 -20.07 0.59
CA ILE A 116 -11.88 -20.51 1.35
C ILE A 116 -13.10 -20.67 0.43
N VAL A 117 -13.34 -19.71 -0.47
CA VAL A 117 -14.45 -19.79 -1.43
C VAL A 117 -14.30 -21.01 -2.33
N LEU A 118 -13.11 -21.22 -2.90
CA LEU A 118 -12.83 -22.37 -3.77
C LEU A 118 -12.95 -23.70 -3.02
N LEU A 119 -12.52 -23.74 -1.76
CA LEU A 119 -12.63 -24.93 -0.92
C LEU A 119 -14.10 -25.28 -0.65
N ILE A 120 -14.94 -24.29 -0.38
CA ILE A 120 -16.38 -24.50 -0.19
C ILE A 120 -17.05 -24.97 -1.50
N THR A 121 -16.74 -24.34 -2.64
CA THR A 121 -17.32 -24.76 -3.93
C THR A 121 -16.84 -26.12 -4.39
N ASP A 122 -15.63 -26.55 -4.00
CA ASP A 122 -15.11 -27.89 -4.27
C ASP A 122 -15.82 -28.96 -3.41
N ILE A 123 -16.01 -28.69 -2.11
CA ILE A 123 -16.78 -29.58 -1.21
C ILE A 123 -18.24 -29.73 -1.69
N LEU A 124 -18.85 -28.65 -2.18
CA LEU A 124 -20.20 -28.67 -2.74
C LEU A 124 -20.25 -29.34 -4.14
N GLY A 125 -19.10 -29.61 -4.76
CA GLY A 125 -19.01 -30.29 -6.05
C GLY A 125 -19.20 -29.39 -7.28
N TYR A 126 -19.20 -28.07 -7.11
CA TYR A 126 -19.25 -27.11 -8.23
C TYR A 126 -17.90 -26.97 -8.93
N THR A 127 -16.79 -27.19 -8.21
CA THR A 127 -15.42 -27.14 -8.72
C THR A 127 -14.66 -28.42 -8.34
N ASP A 128 -13.52 -28.70 -8.99
CA ASP A 128 -12.60 -29.79 -8.62
C ASP A 128 -11.16 -29.27 -8.78
N ILE A 129 -10.68 -28.56 -7.76
CA ILE A 129 -9.38 -27.89 -7.80
C ILE A 129 -8.43 -28.49 -6.74
N PHE A 130 -8.97 -29.03 -5.65
CA PHE A 130 -8.23 -29.58 -4.53
C PHE A 130 -8.38 -31.10 -4.45
N THR A 131 -7.33 -31.82 -4.86
CA THR A 131 -7.27 -33.30 -4.93
C THR A 131 -7.38 -34.02 -3.57
N PHE A 132 -7.39 -33.29 -2.46
CA PHE A 132 -7.52 -33.82 -1.10
C PHE A 132 -8.94 -33.67 -0.53
N VAL A 133 -9.87 -33.07 -1.28
CA VAL A 133 -11.28 -32.96 -0.89
C VAL A 133 -12.02 -34.23 -1.33
N ASN A 134 -12.40 -35.08 -0.38
CA ASN A 134 -13.19 -36.28 -0.66
C ASN A 134 -14.64 -35.90 -0.96
N LYS A 135 -15.06 -36.04 -2.22
CA LYS A 135 -16.44 -35.79 -2.65
C LYS A 135 -17.37 -36.88 -2.08
N HIS A 136 -18.48 -36.46 -1.50
CA HIS A 136 -19.54 -37.38 -1.11
C HIS A 136 -20.11 -38.05 -2.37
N PRO A 137 -20.21 -39.39 -2.46
CA PRO A 137 -20.71 -40.05 -3.65
C PRO A 137 -22.16 -39.64 -3.89
N SER A 138 -22.42 -38.99 -5.02
CA SER A 138 -23.77 -38.84 -5.57
C SER A 138 -24.23 -40.24 -5.97
N SER A 139 -25.03 -40.87 -5.10
CA SER A 139 -25.74 -42.10 -5.42
C SER A 139 -26.70 -41.82 -6.57
N LYS A 140 -26.63 -42.69 -7.58
CA LYS A 140 -27.61 -42.82 -8.67
C LYS A 140 -29.03 -42.99 -8.13
#